data_AF-A0A931CKP8-F1
#
_entry.id   AF-A0A931CKP8-F1
#
_cell.length_a   1.000
_cell.length_b   1.000
_cell.length_c   1.000
_cell.angle_alpha   90.00
_cell.angle_beta   90.00
_cell.angle_gamma   90.00
#
_symmetry.space_group_name_H-M   'P 1'
#
loop_
_entity.id
_entity.type
_entity.pdbx_description
1 polymer ?
#
loop_
_entity_poly.entity_id
_entity_poly.type
_entity_poly.pdbx_seq_one_letter_code
_entity_poly.pdbx_strand_id
1 'polypeptide(L)' 'MTGSHRAYRTAQQRAADIKRFVDMYQNQKLSLQDIADQVGLSYATVHRDLAAAGVEMRGRGGSNTRKTPPQTARSDR' A
#
# COMPACT_ATOMS: atom_id res chain seq x y z
N MET A 1 -11.73 4.85 -15.34
CA MET A 1 -11.52 6.10 -14.59
C MET A 1 -10.08 6.10 -14.10
N THR A 2 -9.15 6.71 -14.84
CA THR A 2 -7.74 6.77 -14.43
C THR A 2 -7.55 8.02 -13.59
N GLY A 3 -7.85 7.91 -12.30
CA GLY A 3 -7.72 9.00 -11.35
C GLY A 3 -6.24 9.40 -11.23
N SER A 4 -5.88 10.51 -11.87
CA SER A 4 -4.63 11.21 -11.62
C SER A 4 -4.70 11.79 -10.20
N HIS A 5 -4.52 10.94 -9.19
CA HIS A 5 -4.41 11.38 -7.80
C HIS A 5 -3.04 12.02 -7.63
N ARG A 6 -3.02 13.35 -7.50
CA ARG A 6 -1.85 14.16 -7.09
C ARG A 6 -1.38 13.63 -5.72
N ALA A 7 -0.61 12.55 -5.73
CA ALA A 7 -0.44 11.72 -4.54
C ALA A 7 0.26 12.47 -3.40
N TYR A 8 1.04 13.53 -3.67
CA TYR A 8 1.67 14.32 -2.63
C TYR A 8 1.77 15.79 -3.06
N ARG A 9 1.44 16.72 -2.16
CA ARG A 9 1.50 18.17 -2.42
C ARG A 9 2.93 18.70 -2.27
N THR A 10 3.78 18.03 -1.47
CA THR A 10 5.20 18.37 -1.22
C THR A 10 6.04 17.13 -0.87
N ALA A 11 7.37 17.24 -0.93
CA ALA A 11 8.31 16.18 -0.53
C ALA A 11 8.21 15.80 0.95
N GLN A 12 7.95 16.79 1.83
CA GLN A 12 7.77 16.54 3.26
C GLN A 12 6.52 15.70 3.53
N GLN A 13 5.41 15.95 2.82
CA GLN A 13 4.20 15.14 2.94
C GLN A 13 4.47 13.69 2.56
N ARG A 14 5.17 13.47 1.44
CA ARG A 14 5.53 12.11 1.02
C ARG A 14 6.35 11.36 2.07
N ALA A 15 7.32 12.02 2.71
CA ALA A 15 8.11 11.38 3.77
C ALA A 15 7.25 11.03 5.01
N ALA A 16 6.32 11.89 5.39
CA ALA A 16 5.38 11.64 6.48
C ALA A 16 4.42 10.47 6.15
N ASP A 17 3.92 10.42 4.92
CA ASP A 17 3.04 9.35 4.45
C ASP A 17 3.77 8.01 4.37
N ILE A 18 5.02 8.00 3.89
CA ILE A 18 5.88 6.81 3.93
C ILE A 18 6.01 6.27 5.35
N LYS A 19 6.32 7.13 6.32
CA LYS A 19 6.46 6.71 7.73
C LYS A 19 5.15 6.11 8.25
N ARG A 20 4.01 6.68 7.86
CA ARG A 20 2.68 6.16 8.20
C ARG A 20 2.42 4.79 7.57
N PHE A 21 2.80 4.58 6.31
CA PHE A 21 2.65 3.26 5.66
C PHE A 21 3.50 2.20 6.36
N VAL A 22 4.72 2.54 6.79
CA VAL A 22 5.60 1.62 7.53
C VAL A 22 4.94 1.20 8.85
N ASP A 23 4.37 2.14 9.60
CA ASP A 23 3.65 1.87 10.85
C ASP A 23 2.45 0.93 10.61
N MET A 24 1.64 1.23 9.59
CA MET A 24 0.48 0.41 9.24
C MET A 24 0.89 -1.02 8.83
N TYR A 25 2.00 -1.17 8.10
CA TYR A 25 2.49 -2.48 7.69
C TYR A 25 3.14 -3.26 8.84
N GLN A 26 3.97 -2.62 9.66
CA GLN A 26 4.77 -3.29 10.69
C GLN A 26 4.03 -3.46 12.02
N ASN A 27 3.35 -2.40 12.49
CA ASN A 27 2.68 -2.37 13.79
C ASN A 27 1.23 -2.88 13.68
N GLN A 28 0.50 -2.41 12.65
CA GLN A 28 -0.90 -2.80 12.46
C GLN A 28 -1.06 -4.07 11.62
N LYS A 29 0.05 -4.60 11.06
CA LYS A 29 0.09 -5.82 10.21
C LYS A 29 -0.87 -5.78 9.02
N LEU A 30 -1.22 -4.57 8.55
CA LEU A 30 -2.08 -4.38 7.39
C LEU A 30 -1.37 -4.83 6.12
N SER A 31 -2.14 -5.34 5.15
CA SER A 31 -1.58 -5.66 3.84
C SER A 31 -1.34 -4.39 3.03
N LEU A 32 -0.44 -4.48 2.04
CA LEU A 32 -0.20 -3.40 1.08
C LEU A 32 -1.48 -2.93 0.37
N GLN A 33 -2.43 -3.85 0.15
CA GLN A 33 -3.71 -3.56 -0.49
C GLN A 33 -4.63 -2.76 0.47
N ASP A 34 -4.73 -3.18 1.73
CA ASP A 34 -5.54 -2.48 2.73
C ASP A 34 -5.01 -1.06 2.98
N ILE A 35 -3.67 -0.91 3.05
CA ILE A 35 -3.03 0.40 3.17
C ILE A 35 -3.39 1.27 1.97
N ALA A 36 -3.30 0.73 0.75
CA ALA A 36 -3.63 1.44 -0.48
C ALA A 36 -5.09 1.90 -0.51
N ASP A 37 -6.04 1.04 -0.14
CA ASP A 37 -7.46 1.37 -0.09
C ASP A 37 -7.75 2.40 1.02
N GLN A 38 -7.12 2.27 2.18
CA GLN A 38 -7.31 3.18 3.32
C GLN A 38 -6.77 4.59 3.06
N VAL A 39 -5.69 4.71 2.29
CA VAL A 39 -5.05 6.00 1.98
C VAL A 39 -5.45 6.54 0.59
N GLY A 40 -6.26 5.78 -0.16
CA GLY A 40 -6.74 6.15 -1.49
C GLY A 40 -5.63 6.19 -2.56
N LEU A 41 -4.57 5.42 -2.36
CA LEU A 41 -3.45 5.33 -3.31
C LEU A 41 -3.45 3.99 -4.04
N SER A 42 -2.71 3.93 -5.15
CA SER A 42 -2.53 2.65 -5.83
C SER A 42 -1.59 1.74 -5.04
N TYR A 43 -1.84 0.43 -5.11
CA TYR A 43 -0.92 -0.60 -4.60
C TYR A 43 0.52 -0.33 -5.05
N ALA A 44 0.72 0.00 -6.34
CA ALA A 44 2.05 0.23 -6.90
C ALA A 44 2.76 1.45 -6.27
N THR A 45 1.99 2.50 -5.93
CA THR A 45 2.50 3.68 -5.22
C THR A 45 2.97 3.30 -3.83
N VAL A 46 2.10 2.64 -3.05
CA VAL A 46 2.39 2.22 -1.67
C VAL A 46 3.58 1.24 -1.65
N HIS A 47 3.61 0.28 -2.57
CA HIS A 47 4.72 -0.65 -2.72
C HIS A 47 6.05 0.06 -3.03
N ARG A 48 6.06 0.98 -3.99
CA ARG A 48 7.28 1.74 -4.32
C ARG A 48 7.77 2.56 -3.14
N ASP A 49 6.86 3.21 -2.43
CA ASP A 49 7.17 4.08 -1.29
C ASP A 49 7.69 3.29 -0.08
N LEU A 50 7.10 2.13 0.24
CA LEU A 50 7.59 1.23 1.29
C LEU A 50 8.93 0.56 0.92
N ALA A 51 9.12 0.20 -0.35
CA ALA A 51 10.38 -0.36 -0.83
C ALA A 51 11.50 0.69 -0.75
N ALA A 52 11.21 1.95 -1.12
CA ALA A 52 12.15 3.05 -0.97
C ALA A 52 12.48 3.35 0.50
N ALA A 53 11.58 3.03 1.42
CA ALA A 53 11.81 3.13 2.86
C ALA A 53 12.64 1.96 3.43
N GLY A 54 13.04 0.99 2.60
CA GLY A 54 13.83 -0.17 3.02
C GLY A 54 13.02 -1.25 3.75
N VAL A 55 11.69 -1.25 3.63
CA VAL A 55 10.87 -2.32 4.20
C VAL A 55 11.05 -3.59 3.36
N GLU A 56 11.60 -4.63 3.96
CA GLU A 56 11.65 -5.96 3.35
C GLU A 56 10.24 -6.49 3.14
N MET A 57 9.80 -6.46 1.89
CA MET A 57 8.53 -7.02 1.50
C MET A 57 8.69 -8.53 1.37
N ARG A 58 7.78 -9.27 2.01
CA ARG A 58 7.76 -10.72 1.88
C ARG A 58 7.68 -11.07 0.40
N GLY A 59 8.68 -11.80 -0.09
CA GLY A 59 8.91 -12.06 -1.51
C GLY A 59 7.62 -12.46 -2.21
N ARG A 60 7.27 -11.72 -3.26
CA ARG A 60 6.11 -11.99 -4.10
C ARG A 60 6.36 -13.32 -4.79
N GLY A 61 5.72 -14.39 -4.32
CA GLY A 61 5.59 -15.64 -5.05
C GLY A 61 4.90 -15.35 -6.38
N GLY A 62 5.70 -15.20 -7.43
CA GLY A 62 5.20 -14.90 -8.76
C GLY A 62 4.29 -16.01 -9.26
N SER A 63 3.05 -15.67 -9.57
CA SER A 63 2.29 -16.37 -10.59
C SER A 63 1.30 -15.41 -11.20
N ASN A 64 1.54 -15.10 -12.47
CA ASN A 64 0.68 -14.34 -13.35
C ASN A 64 -0.62 -15.15 -13.58
N THR A 65 -1.54 -15.12 -12.62
CA THR A 65 -2.88 -15.69 -12.77
C THR A 65 -3.92 -14.59 -12.67
N ARG A 66 -4.78 -14.59 -13.69
CA ARG A 66 -5.83 -13.61 -13.95
C ARG A 66 -6.85 -13.61 -12.80
N LYS A 67 -7.31 -12.38 -12.46
CA LYS A 67 -8.56 -12.02 -11.77
C LYS A 67 -8.75 -12.53 -10.33
N THR A 68 -8.76 -11.60 -9.37
CA THR A 68 -9.73 -11.66 -8.26
C THR A 68 -10.19 -10.24 -7.87
N PRO A 69 -11.52 -9.99 -7.74
CA PRO A 69 -12.09 -8.77 -7.15
C PRO A 69 -11.73 -8.63 -5.66
N PRO A 70 -12.07 -7.49 -5.00
CA PRO A 70 -11.48 -7.09 -3.73
C PRO A 70 -11.76 -8.10 -2.61
N GLN A 71 -10.73 -8.36 -1.81
CA GLN A 71 -10.79 -9.19 -0.62
C GLN A 71 -11.56 -8.47 0.50
N THR A 72 -12.85 -8.20 0.30
CA THR A 72 -13.79 -7.94 1.39
C THR A 72 -14.15 -9.28 2.03
N ALA A 73 -13.21 -9.81 2.84
CA ALA A 73 -13.47 -10.88 3.78
C ALA A 73 -12.28 -10.96 4.74
N ARG A 74 -12.29 -10.12 5.78
CA ARG A 74 -11.63 -10.31 7.09
C ARG A 74 -11.78 -9.06 7.95
N SER A 75 -12.96 -8.92 8.53
CA SER A 75 -13.10 -8.38 9.88
C SER A 75 -14.22 -9.21 10.49
N ASP A 76 -13.75 -10.29 11.10
CA ASP A 76 -14.44 -11.10 12.08
C ASP A 76 -15.17 -10.22 13.11
N ARG A 77 -16.50 -10.36 13.13
CA ARG A 77 -17.35 -10.26 14.32
C ARG A 77 -18.34 -11.40 14.28
#